data_AF-A0A445GXX8-F1
#
_entry.id   AF-A0A445GXX8-F1
#
_cell.length_a   1.000
_cell.length_b   1.000
_cell.length_c   1.000
_cell.angle_alpha   90.00
_cell.angle_beta   90.00
_cell.angle_gamma   90.00
#
_symmetry.space_group_name_H-M   'P 1'
#
loop_
_entity.id
_entity.type
_entity.pdbx_description
1 polymer ?
#
loop_
_entity_poly.entity_id
_entity_poly.type
_entity_poly.pdbx_seq_one_letter_code
_entity_poly.pdbx_strand_id
1 'polypeptide(L)' 'MEVRLWRPAAQRNLWNQWSQLVLCKNRWFYASFAGRSHATALVNFHLSQRYMPDMKLGVLSDMLDIKKKACLKLFKWK' A
#
# COMPACT_ATOMS: atom_id res chain seq x y z
N MET A 1 -16.45 49.15 -24.08
CA MET A 1 -15.32 48.39 -23.48
C MET A 1 -15.63 46.91 -23.61
N GLU A 2 -14.93 46.22 -24.49
CA GLU A 2 -15.15 44.78 -24.73
C GLU A 2 -14.44 43.97 -23.63
N VAL A 3 -15.21 43.40 -22.71
CA VAL A 3 -14.65 42.55 -21.64
C VAL A 3 -14.23 41.23 -22.29
N ARG A 4 -12.92 40.97 -22.33
CA ARG A 4 -12.35 39.71 -22.89
C ARG A 4 -12.77 38.50 -22.06
N LEU A 5 -13.94 37.94 -22.38
CA LEU A 5 -14.59 36.79 -21.70
C LEU A 5 -13.73 35.52 -21.72
N TRP A 6 -12.74 35.42 -22.60
CA TRP A 6 -11.83 34.28 -22.69
C TRP A 6 -10.81 34.23 -21.54
N ARG A 7 -10.48 35.36 -20.89
CA ARG A 7 -9.49 35.37 -19.80
C ARG A 7 -9.97 34.58 -18.57
N PRO A 8 -11.20 34.79 -18.03
CA PRO A 8 -11.70 34.00 -16.91
C PRO A 8 -11.86 32.50 -17.25
N ALA A 9 -12.31 32.18 -18.47
CA ALA A 9 -12.48 30.80 -18.90
C ALA A 9 -11.14 30.06 -19.03
N ALA A 10 -10.13 30.70 -19.62
CA ALA A 10 -8.78 30.15 -19.74
C ALA A 10 -8.12 29.95 -18.37
N GLN A 11 -8.26 30.93 -17.45
CA GLN A 11 -7.73 30.81 -16.10
C GLN A 11 -8.37 29.63 -15.35
N ARG A 12 -9.70 29.48 -15.41
CA ARG A 12 -10.37 28.32 -14.79
C ARG A 12 -9.91 27.00 -15.38
N ASN A 13 -9.73 26.92 -16.70
CA ASN A 13 -9.21 25.72 -17.35
C ASN A 13 -7.84 25.34 -16.78
N LEU A 14 -6.90 26.30 -16.70
CA LEU A 14 -5.58 26.06 -16.14
C LEU A 14 -5.65 25.49 -14.72
N TRP A 15 -6.48 26.09 -13.86
CA TRP A 15 -6.66 25.62 -12.48
C TRP A 15 -7.23 24.20 -12.42
N ASN A 16 -8.20 23.88 -13.27
CA ASN A 16 -8.75 22.54 -13.38
C ASN A 16 -7.69 21.53 -13.84
N GLN A 17 -6.85 21.87 -14.82
CA GLN A 17 -5.76 21.00 -15.27
C GLN A 17 -4.74 20.76 -14.17
N TRP A 18 -4.36 21.81 -13.42
CA TRP A 18 -3.49 21.67 -12.25
C TRP A 18 -4.10 20.75 -11.19
N SER A 19 -5.40 20.89 -10.91
CA SER A 19 -6.11 20.02 -9.98
C SER A 19 -6.09 18.55 -10.45
N GLN A 20 -6.30 18.30 -11.75
CA GLN A 20 -6.23 16.95 -12.32
C GLN A 20 -4.82 16.37 -12.24
N LEU A 21 -3.79 17.18 -12.52
CA LEU A 21 -2.39 16.77 -12.40
C LEU A 21 -2.05 16.34 -10.96
N VAL A 22 -2.47 17.14 -9.97
CA VAL A 22 -2.27 16.81 -8.55
C VAL A 22 -2.98 15.52 -8.17
N LEU A 23 -4.21 15.32 -8.66
CA LEU A 23 -4.98 14.10 -8.43
C LEU A 23 -4.29 12.87 -9.07
N CYS A 24 -3.81 12.97 -10.30
CA CYS A 24 -3.03 11.92 -10.96
C CYS A 24 -1.75 11.58 -10.19
N LYS A 25 -1.00 12.60 -9.73
CA LYS A 25 0.19 12.41 -8.89
C LYS A 25 -0.13 11.64 -7.62
N ASN A 26 -1.21 12.01 -6.93
CA ASN A 26 -1.62 11.36 -5.69
C ASN A 26 -2.07 9.91 -5.93
N ARG A 27 -2.80 9.66 -7.04
CA ARG A 27 -3.19 8.29 -7.45
C ARG A 27 -1.96 7.43 -7.74
N TRP A 28 -0.99 7.97 -8.47
CA TRP A 28 0.28 7.27 -8.74
C TRP A 28 1.01 6.93 -7.43
N PHE A 29 1.16 7.91 -6.54
CA PHE A 29 1.79 7.69 -5.24
C PHE A 29 1.09 6.59 -4.43
N TYR A 30 -0.24 6.65 -4.34
CA TYR A 30 -1.02 5.63 -3.64
C TYR A 30 -0.86 4.25 -4.26
N ALA A 31 -0.95 4.14 -5.59
CA ALA A 31 -0.78 2.89 -6.30
C ALA A 31 0.62 2.30 -6.10
N SER A 32 1.68 3.12 -6.21
CA SER A 32 3.05 2.70 -5.95
C SER A 32 3.27 2.27 -4.50
N PHE A 33 2.71 3.03 -3.55
CA PHE A 33 2.77 2.69 -2.12
C PHE A 33 2.08 1.36 -1.83
N ALA A 34 0.84 1.19 -2.30
CA ALA A 34 0.06 -0.03 -2.14
C ALA A 34 0.78 -1.23 -2.79
N GLY A 35 1.25 -1.09 -4.03
CA GLY A 35 1.99 -2.12 -4.74
C GLY A 35 3.24 -2.58 -3.98
N ARG A 36 4.06 -1.63 -3.51
CA ARG A 36 5.24 -1.93 -2.68
C ARG A 36 4.86 -2.59 -1.36
N SER A 37 3.84 -2.09 -0.66
CA SER A 37 3.36 -2.68 0.59
C SER A 37 2.93 -4.13 0.39
N HIS A 38 2.18 -4.41 -0.68
CA HIS A 38 1.74 -5.77 -1.02
C HIS A 38 2.90 -6.68 -1.40
N ALA A 39 3.88 -6.20 -2.18
CA ALA A 39 5.08 -6.96 -2.53
C ALA A 39 5.90 -7.30 -1.26
N THR A 40 6.13 -6.32 -0.39
CA THR A 40 6.81 -6.53 0.90
C THR A 40 6.05 -7.52 1.77
N ALA A 41 4.72 -7.41 1.88
CA ALA A 41 3.90 -8.34 2.65
C ALA A 41 4.00 -9.77 2.11
N LEU A 42 4.02 -9.96 0.78
CA LEU A 42 4.16 -11.26 0.14
C LEU A 42 5.53 -11.90 0.45
N VAL A 43 6.60 -11.13 0.32
CA VAL A 43 7.96 -11.60 0.63
C VAL A 43 8.08 -11.95 2.11
N ASN A 44 7.62 -11.06 3.00
CA ASN A 44 7.64 -11.29 4.44
C ASN A 44 6.85 -12.54 4.82
N PHE A 45 5.67 -12.73 4.23
CA PHE A 45 4.86 -13.93 4.42
C PHE A 45 5.65 -15.20 4.06
N HIS A 46 6.25 -15.23 2.87
CA HIS A 46 7.01 -16.39 2.41
C HIS A 46 8.23 -16.67 3.31
N LEU A 47 8.98 -15.62 3.69
CA LEU A 47 10.13 -15.77 4.59
C LEU A 47 9.69 -16.24 5.98
N SER A 48 8.63 -15.67 6.54
CA SER A 48 8.09 -16.09 7.83
C SER A 48 7.66 -17.55 7.80
N GLN A 49 6.98 -18.02 6.76
CA GLN A 49 6.63 -19.44 6.64
C GLN A 49 7.86 -20.35 6.51
N ARG A 50 8.83 -19.94 5.69
CA ARG A 50 10.06 -20.70 5.44
C ARG A 50 10.89 -20.88 6.72
N TYR A 51 11.00 -19.84 7.55
CA TYR A 51 11.86 -19.84 8.73
C TYR A 51 11.12 -20.13 10.05
N MET A 52 9.77 -20.16 10.07
CA MET A 52 9.00 -20.50 11.28
C MET A 52 9.38 -21.85 11.92
N PRO A 53 9.67 -22.93 11.15
CA PRO A 53 10.07 -24.21 11.73
C PRO A 53 11.32 -24.10 12.62
N ASP A 54 12.30 -23.28 12.22
CA ASP A 54 13.58 -23.11 12.92
C ASP A 54 13.55 -21.95 13.92
N MET A 55 12.47 -21.18 13.98
CA MET A 55 12.34 -20.02 14.84
C MET A 55 12.33 -20.45 16.33
N LYS A 56 13.25 -19.85 17.11
CA LYS A 56 13.33 -20.05 18.56
C LYS A 56 12.27 -19.18 19.24
N LEU A 57 11.19 -19.80 19.69
CA LEU A 57 10.05 -19.10 20.30
C LEU A 57 10.18 -18.90 21.82
N GLY A 58 11.27 -19.36 22.42
CA GLY A 58 11.47 -19.29 23.88
C GLY A 58 10.36 -20.04 24.62
N VAL A 59 9.79 -19.42 25.65
CA VAL A 59 8.68 -19.95 26.47
C VAL A 59 7.44 -20.33 25.65
N LEU A 60 7.24 -19.70 24.48
CA LEU A 60 6.12 -20.06 23.60
C LEU A 60 6.30 -21.42 22.92
N SER A 61 7.51 -22.00 22.91
CA SER A 61 7.79 -23.30 22.31
C SER A 61 7.02 -24.45 22.98
N ASP A 62 6.65 -24.26 24.26
CA ASP A 62 5.89 -25.23 25.05
C ASP A 62 4.41 -25.29 24.62
N MET A 63 3.94 -24.28 23.87
CA MET A 63 2.57 -24.26 23.36
C MET A 63 2.41 -25.18 22.14
N LEU A 64 1.52 -26.17 22.27
CA LEU A 64 1.15 -27.06 21.17
C LEU A 64 0.68 -26.28 19.93
N ASP A 65 1.24 -26.67 18.78
CA ASP A 65 0.94 -26.12 17.46
C ASP A 65 1.17 -24.61 17.30
N ILE A 66 1.94 -23.95 18.17
CA ILE A 66 2.15 -22.50 18.11
C ILE A 66 2.70 -22.04 16.76
N LYS A 67 3.67 -22.77 16.20
CA LYS A 67 4.27 -22.48 14.89
C LYS A 67 3.25 -22.61 13.76
N LYS A 68 2.41 -23.66 13.81
CA LYS A 68 1.32 -23.88 12.85
C LYS A 68 0.26 -22.79 12.95
N LYS A 69 -0.15 -22.41 14.16
CA LYS A 69 -1.10 -21.32 14.41
C LYS A 69 -0.54 -19.97 13.95
N ALA A 70 0.75 -19.71 14.16
CA ALA A 70 1.43 -18.51 13.66
C ALA A 70 1.42 -18.45 12.12
N CYS A 71 1.80 -19.54 11.44
CA CYS A 71 1.72 -19.63 9.97
C CYS A 71 0.28 -19.43 9.45
N LEU A 72 -0.73 -20.00 10.11
CA LEU A 72 -2.14 -19.82 9.74
C LEU A 72 -2.61 -18.37 9.97
N LYS A 73 -2.17 -17.72 11.06
CA LYS A 73 -2.50 -16.31 11.32
C LYS A 73 -1.90 -15.40 10.24
N LEU A 74 -0.67 -15.68 9.82
CA LEU A 74 -0.02 -14.98 8.70
C LEU A 74 -0.77 -15.17 7.38
N PHE A 75 -1.42 -16.31 7.18
CA PHE A 75 -2.25 -16.58 5.99
C PHE A 75 -3.60 -15.83 6.01
N LYS A 76 -4.19 -15.59 7.19
CA LYS A 76 -5.49 -14.95 7.35
C LYS A 76 -5.49 -13.42 7.26
N TRP A 77 -4.32 -12.77 7.20
CA TRP A 77 -4.19 -11.31 7.17
C TRP A 77 -4.30 -10.69 5.75
N LYS A 78 -5.04 -11.36 4.85
CA LYS A 78 -5.32 -10.88 3.51
C LYS A 78 -6.79 -11.06 3.16
#